data_AF-A0A166RTM5-F1
#
_entry.id   AF-A0A166RTM5-F1
#
_cell.length_a   1.000
_cell.length_b   1.000
_cell.length_c   1.000
_cell.angle_alpha   90.00
_cell.angle_beta   90.00
_cell.angle_gamma   90.00
#
_symmetry.space_group_name_H-M   'P 1'
#
loop_
_entity.id
_entity.type
_entity.pdbx_description
1 polymer ?
#
loop_
_entity_poly.entity_id
_entity_poly.type
_entity_poly.pdbx_seq_one_letter_code
_entity_poly.pdbx_strand_id
1 'polypeptide(L)' 'MKLTPLVGIACNTSACPTIFTTDGTDLVVQGYIVPDRSGAGEVPAGETLVRIPRQLLLDAVQKLPAAEE' A
#
# COMPACT_ATOMS: atom_id res chain seq x y z
N MET A 1 11.84 -11.74 2.70
CA MET A 1 11.07 -10.57 3.14
C MET A 1 9.81 -11.06 3.82
N LYS A 2 9.65 -10.80 5.12
CA LYS A 2 8.40 -11.08 5.83
C LYS A 2 7.48 -9.86 5.73
N LEU A 3 6.20 -10.09 5.45
CA LEU A 3 5.19 -9.03 5.42
C LEU A 3 4.36 -9.08 6.70
N THR A 4 4.33 -7.97 7.42
CA THR A 4 3.50 -7.81 8.62
C THR A 4 2.41 -6.77 8.34
N PRO A 5 1.12 -7.11 8.43
CA PRO A 5 0.05 -6.17 8.12
C PRO A 5 0.06 -5.02 9.12
N LEU A 6 0.15 -3.79 8.60
CA LEU A 6 0.17 -2.56 9.39
C LEU A 6 -1.25 -2.02 9.56
N VAL A 7 -1.97 -1.94 8.45
CA VAL A 7 -3.38 -1.59 8.39
C VAL A 7 -4.02 -2.19 7.15
N GLY A 8 -5.24 -2.67 7.32
CA GLY A 8 -6.14 -3.03 6.24
C GLY A 8 -7.51 -2.49 6.58
N ILE A 9 -8.35 -2.19 5.58
CA ILE A 9 -9.76 -1.93 5.87
C ILE A 9 -10.37 -3.27 6.31
N ALA A 10 -11.08 -3.29 7.44
CA ALA A 10 -11.96 -4.39 7.77
C ALA A 10 -13.22 -4.28 6.88
N CYS A 11 -13.17 -4.76 5.64
CA CYS A 11 -14.37 -4.83 4.82
C CYS A 11 -15.03 -6.20 5.01
N ASN A 12 -16.32 -6.17 5.34
CA ASN A 12 -17.22 -7.31 5.23
C ASN A 12 -17.41 -7.81 3.78
N THR A 13 -16.73 -7.22 2.79
CA THR A 13 -16.83 -7.51 1.36
C THR A 13 -15.45 -7.71 0.74
N SER A 14 -15.05 -8.97 0.65
CA SER A 14 -14.04 -9.68 -0.17
C SER A 14 -12.71 -9.07 -0.68
N ALA A 15 -12.43 -7.76 -0.69
CA ALA A 15 -11.11 -7.30 -1.12
C ALA A 15 -10.81 -5.85 -0.72
N CYS A 16 -10.19 -5.70 0.45
CA CYS A 16 -9.67 -4.43 0.92
C CYS A 16 -8.18 -4.32 0.56
N PRO A 17 -7.70 -3.11 0.22
CA PRO A 17 -6.28 -2.87 0.16
C PRO A 17 -5.65 -3.03 1.56
N THR A 18 -4.41 -3.50 1.58
CA THR A 18 -3.63 -3.72 2.80
C THR A 18 -2.24 -3.11 2.63
N ILE A 19 -1.80 -2.40 3.66
CA ILE A 19 -0.43 -1.88 3.76
C ILE A 19 0.33 -2.76 4.75
N PHE A 20 1.47 -3.28 4.32
CA PHE A 20 2.35 -4.13 5.11
C PHE A 20 3.64 -3.38 5.41
N THR A 21 4.13 -3.54 6.63
CA THR A 21 5.53 -3.29 6.96
C THR A 21 6.35 -4.55 6.72
N THR A 22 7.66 -4.36 6.67
CA THR A 22 8.64 -5.39 6.39
C THR A 22 9.63 -5.44 7.54
N ASP A 23 10.56 -6.39 7.52
CA ASP A 23 11.67 -6.39 8.48
C ASP A 23 12.67 -5.25 8.20
N GLY A 24 12.53 -4.53 7.07
CA GLY A 24 13.30 -3.34 6.72
C GLY A 24 12.45 -2.06 6.74
N THR A 25 12.89 -1.03 6.02
CA THR A 25 12.24 0.29 5.98
C THR A 25 11.14 0.41 4.92
N ASP A 26 11.02 -0.58 4.04
CA ASP A 26 10.04 -0.57 2.96
C ASP A 26 8.62 -0.85 3.45
N LEU A 27 7.67 -0.21 2.77
CA LEU A 27 6.25 -0.56 2.82
C LEU A 27 5.83 -1.31 1.56
N VAL A 28 4.98 -2.32 1.73
CA VAL A 28 4.36 -3.05 0.62
C VAL A 28 2.87 -2.79 0.61
N VAL A 29 2.33 -2.51 -0.56
CA VAL A 29 0.93 -2.19 -0.76
C VAL A 29 0.27 -3.24 -1.64
N GLN A 30 -0.72 -3.94 -1.10
CA GLN A 30 -1.66 -4.75 -1.89
C GLN A 30 -2.90 -3.92 -2.16
N GLY A 31 -3.22 -3.70 -3.42
CA GLY A 31 -4.37 -2.90 -3.83
C GLY A 31 -4.85 -3.23 -5.24
N TYR A 32 -5.81 -2.45 -5.73
CA TYR A 32 -6.35 -2.63 -7.08
C TYR A 32 -5.54 -1.86 -8.10
N ILE A 33 -5.21 -2.47 -9.23
CA ILE A 33 -4.54 -1.76 -10.33
C ILE A 33 -5.44 -0.62 -10.83
N VAL A 34 -4.84 0.52 -11.14
CA VAL A 34 -5.54 1.65 -11.78
C VAL A 34 -5.68 1.35 -13.29
N PRO A 35 -6.92 1.16 -13.80
CA PRO A 35 -7.14 0.79 -15.20
C PRO A 35 -6.95 1.96 -16.17
N ASP A 36 -7.40 3.16 -15.78
CA ASP A 36 -7.19 4.39 -16.54
C ASP A 36 -6.01 5.16 -15.96
N ARG A 37 -4.90 5.20 -16.70
CA ARG A 37 -3.65 5.82 -16.27
C ARG A 37 -3.49 7.24 -16.80
N SER A 38 -4.57 7.85 -17.27
CA SER A 38 -4.55 9.21 -17.83
C SER A 38 -3.96 10.19 -16.81
N GLY A 39 -2.84 10.81 -17.14
CA GLY A 39 -2.13 11.75 -16.27
C GLY A 39 -1.07 11.15 -15.35
N ALA A 40 -1.01 9.82 -15.20
CA ALA A 40 0.21 9.16 -14.80
C ALA A 40 1.06 8.98 -16.06
N GLY A 41 2.31 9.41 -16.05
CA GLY A 41 3.21 9.22 -17.19
C GLY A 41 3.43 7.74 -17.53
N GLU A 42 4.44 7.46 -18.35
CA GLU A 42 4.83 6.08 -18.61
C GLU A 42 5.17 5.35 -17.31
N VAL A 43 4.56 4.19 -17.09
CA VAL A 43 4.87 3.30 -15.96
C VAL A 43 5.96 2.33 -16.42
N PRO A 44 7.14 2.31 -15.78
CA PRO A 44 8.25 1.45 -16.18
C PRO A 44 7.91 -0.03 -16.19
N ALA A 45 8.71 -0.81 -16.93
CA ALA A 45 8.59 -2.25 -16.96
C ALA A 45 8.82 -2.84 -15.55
N GLY A 46 7.85 -3.64 -15.08
CA GLY A 46 7.87 -4.23 -13.74
C GLY A 46 7.14 -3.41 -12.68
N GLU A 47 6.67 -2.20 -13.00
CA GLU A 47 5.92 -1.34 -12.09
C GLU A 47 4.41 -1.34 -12.39
N THR A 48 3.62 -0.93 -11.40
CA THR A 48 2.17 -0.75 -11.56
C THR A 48 1.65 0.34 -10.65
N LEU A 49 0.52 0.95 -11.02
CA LEU A 49 -0.19 1.91 -10.19
C LEU A 49 -1.30 1.17 -9.46
N VAL A 50 -1.36 1.33 -8.13
CA VAL A 50 -2.43 0.77 -7.30
C VAL A 50 -3.27 1.88 -6.67
N ARG A 51 -4.59 1.67 -6.65
CA ARG A 51 -5.55 2.51 -5.96
C ARG A 51 -5.61 2.13 -4.50
N ILE A 52 -5.25 3.08 -3.64
CA ILE A 52 -5.42 2.99 -2.19
C ILE A 52 -6.30 4.13 -1.65
N PRO A 53 -7.21 3.86 -0.71
CA PRO A 53 -7.95 4.89 -0.01
C PRO A 53 -7.00 5.80 0.77
N ARG A 54 -7.18 7.12 0.65
CA ARG A 54 -6.34 8.10 1.36
C ARG A 54 -6.31 7.84 2.87
N GLN A 55 -7.46 7.53 3.47
CA GLN A 55 -7.55 7.29 4.91
C GLN A 55 -6.70 6.08 5.33
N LEU A 56 -6.67 5.02 4.51
CA LEU A 56 -5.85 3.83 4.80
C LEU A 56 -4.36 4.19 4.87
N LEU A 57 -3.88 5.04 3.97
CA LEU A 57 -2.49 5.52 3.99
C LEU A 57 -2.19 6.36 5.23
N LEU A 58 -3.10 7.26 5.61
CA LEU A 58 -2.93 8.09 6.80
C LEU A 58 -2.92 7.23 8.09
N ASP A 59 -3.77 6.21 8.16
CA ASP A 59 -3.79 5.28 9.28
C ASP A 59 -2.52 4.43 9.33
N ALA A 60 -1.95 4.09 8.18
CA ALA A 60 -0.66 3.40 8.09
C ALA A 60 0.46 4.26 8.66
N VAL A 61 0.58 5.51 8.21
CA VAL A 61 1.66 6.41 8.64
C VAL A 61 1.67 6.61 10.16
N GLN A 62 0.49 6.68 10.79
CA GLN A 62 0.39 6.81 12.25
C GLN A 62 0.85 5.56 13.03
N LYS A 63 0.90 4.40 12.38
CA LYS A 63 1.31 3.11 12.98
C LYS A 63 2.73 2.69 12.63
N LEU A 64 3.41 3.44 11.76
CA LEU A 64 4.78 3.17 11.40
C LEU A 64 5.67 3.28 12.66
N PRO A 65 6.50 2.26 12.94
CA PRO A 65 7.55 2.44 13.93
C PRO A 65 8.51 3.54 13.46
N ALA A 66 9.17 4.21 14.41
CA ALA A 66 10.24 5.15 14.06
C ALA A 66 11.28 4.43 13.20
N ALA A 67 11.73 5.06 12.12
CA ALA A 67 12.83 4.52 11.33
C ALA A 67 14.08 4.52 12.22
N GLU A 68 14.60 3.34 12.55
CA GLU A 68 15.94 3.22 13.11
C GLU A 68 16.92 3.32 11.95
N GLU A 69 17.77 4.36 11.98
CA GLU A 69 18.80 4.70 10.97
C GLU A 69 19.98 3.72 10.96
#